data_AF-A0A2W1ARK0-F1
#
_entry.id   AF-A0A2W1ARK0-F1
#
_cell.length_a   1.000
_cell.length_b   1.000
_cell.length_c   1.000
_cell.angle_alpha   90.00
_cell.angle_beta   90.00
_cell.angle_gamma   90.00
#
_symmetry.space_group_name_H-M   'P 1'
#
loop_
_entity.id
_entity.type
_entity.pdbx_description
1 polymer ?
#
loop_
_entity_poly.entity_id
_entity_poly.type
_entity_poly.pdbx_seq_one_letter_code
_entity_poly.pdbx_strand_id
1 'polypeptide(L)'
;MLPERFSYNDDGCEVSPRCLECPLPQCKYDDPGWYQEELRRKRDDGVLEAYWRGLNAGEVAEQFGVSARTVHRILSRSRDGATTSRLKMAAGP
;
A
#
# COMPACT_ATOMS: atom_id res chain seq x y z
N MET A 1 -8.66 34.78 -10.67
CA MET A 1 -9.98 34.12 -10.77
C MET A 1 -9.88 33.01 -11.79
N LEU A 2 -10.30 31.79 -11.45
CA LEU A 2 -10.54 30.75 -12.46
C LEU A 2 -11.88 31.05 -13.15
N PRO A 3 -12.01 30.81 -14.46
CA PRO A 3 -13.26 31.07 -15.18
C PRO A 3 -14.42 30.25 -14.60
N GLU A 4 -15.62 30.84 -14.58
CA GLU A 4 -16.86 30.30 -13.97
C GLU A 4 -17.35 28.96 -14.56
N ARG A 5 -16.64 28.36 -15.53
CA ARG A 5 -17.01 27.12 -16.20
C ARG A 5 -15.82 26.16 -16.39
N PHE A 6 -15.02 25.97 -15.35
CA PHE A 6 -14.11 24.83 -15.34
C PHE A 6 -14.94 23.57 -15.04
N SER A 7 -15.28 22.79 -16.07
CA SER A 7 -15.91 21.49 -15.88
C SER A 7 -14.88 20.54 -15.30
N TYR A 8 -14.94 20.32 -13.99
CA TYR A 8 -14.18 19.25 -13.36
C TYR A 8 -14.84 17.92 -13.76
N ASN A 9 -14.24 17.22 -14.73
CA ASN A 9 -14.70 15.90 -15.13
C ASN A 9 -14.21 14.89 -14.08
N ASP A 10 -15.16 14.26 -13.40
CA ASP A 10 -14.86 13.14 -12.49
C ASP A 10 -14.75 11.84 -13.31
N ASP A 11 -13.59 11.66 -13.94
CA ASP A 11 -13.26 10.44 -14.69
C ASP A 11 -12.71 9.32 -13.77
N GLY A 12 -12.50 9.61 -12.48
CA GLY A 12 -11.94 8.69 -11.51
C GLY A 12 -10.52 8.20 -11.85
N CYS A 13 -10.16 7.04 -11.28
CA CYS A 13 -8.93 6.30 -11.58
C CYS A 13 -9.07 4.80 -11.24
N GLU A 14 -7.99 4.01 -11.35
CA GLU A 14 -8.01 2.57 -11.03
C GLU A 14 -8.35 2.24 -9.57
N VAL A 15 -8.36 3.23 -8.68
CA VAL A 15 -8.73 3.05 -7.27
C VAL A 15 -10.23 3.25 -7.04
N SER A 16 -10.84 4.18 -7.78
CA SER A 16 -12.27 4.46 -7.72
C SER A 16 -12.72 5.14 -9.01
N PRO A 17 -13.88 4.76 -9.59
CA PRO A 17 -14.43 5.41 -10.78
C PRO A 17 -14.93 6.83 -10.49
N ARG A 18 -15.01 7.25 -9.22
CA ARG A 18 -15.44 8.58 -8.79
C ARG A 18 -14.57 9.12 -7.67
N CYS A 19 -14.06 10.34 -7.85
CA CYS A 19 -13.19 11.02 -6.90
C CYS A 19 -13.87 11.24 -5.55
N LEU A 20 -15.15 11.60 -5.54
CA LEU A 20 -15.91 11.87 -4.30
C LEU A 20 -16.30 10.61 -3.52
N GLU A 21 -16.21 9.44 -4.15
CA GLU A 21 -16.48 8.13 -3.54
C GLU A 21 -15.18 7.34 -3.31
N CYS A 22 -14.01 7.98 -3.52
CA CYS A 22 -12.72 7.32 -3.44
C CYS A 22 -12.40 6.89 -1.99
N PRO A 23 -12.02 5.62 -1.76
CA PRO A 23 -11.72 5.12 -0.42
C PRO A 23 -10.34 5.56 0.09
N LEU A 24 -9.54 6.26 -0.73
CA LEU A 24 -8.24 6.73 -0.30
C LEU A 24 -8.37 7.93 0.64
N PRO A 25 -7.56 7.99 1.72
CA PRO A 25 -7.53 9.16 2.60
C PRO A 25 -6.93 10.40 1.92
N GLN A 26 -6.18 10.21 0.83
CA GLN A 26 -5.55 11.26 0.03
C GLN A 26 -5.54 10.82 -1.45
N CYS A 27 -5.74 11.75 -2.38
CA CYS A 27 -5.66 11.41 -3.79
C CYS A 27 -4.21 11.06 -4.19
N LYS A 28 -4.04 9.95 -4.90
CA LYS A 28 -2.73 9.51 -5.40
C LYS A 28 -2.07 10.48 -6.39
N TYR A 29 -2.87 11.35 -7.03
CA TYR A 29 -2.38 12.37 -7.94
C TYR A 29 -1.92 13.63 -7.19
N ASP A 30 -2.50 13.90 -6.03
CA ASP A 30 -2.11 15.02 -5.17
C ASP A 30 -0.76 14.73 -4.49
N ASP A 31 -0.54 13.49 -4.07
CA ASP A 31 0.76 13.03 -3.55
C ASP A 31 1.11 11.62 -4.06
N PRO A 32 1.80 11.53 -5.21
CA PRO A 32 2.28 10.26 -5.73
C PRO A 32 3.28 9.54 -4.80
N GLY A 33 4.00 10.29 -3.96
CA GLY A 33 4.99 9.75 -3.03
C GLY A 33 4.32 8.95 -1.92
N TRP A 34 3.32 9.56 -1.27
CA TRP A 34 2.47 8.88 -0.29
C TRP A 34 1.84 7.61 -0.86
N TYR A 35 1.30 7.65 -2.09
CA TYR A 35 0.61 6.50 -2.66
C TYR A 35 1.57 5.33 -2.91
N GLN A 36 2.77 5.62 -3.41
CA GLN A 36 3.81 4.61 -3.61
C GLN A 36 4.29 4.01 -2.28
N GLU A 37 4.42 4.83 -1.23
CA GLU A 37 4.77 4.36 0.10
C GLU A 37 3.67 3.47 0.68
N GLU A 38 2.40 3.86 0.57
CA GLU A 38 1.24 3.09 1.02
C GLU A 38 1.18 1.72 0.33
N LEU A 39 1.35 1.67 -0.99
CA LEU A 39 1.38 0.41 -1.75
C LEU A 39 2.54 -0.49 -1.31
N ARG A 40 3.72 0.09 -1.10
CA ARG A 40 4.88 -0.66 -0.59
C ARG A 40 4.61 -1.21 0.81
N ARG A 41 4.01 -0.41 1.70
CA ARG A 41 3.65 -0.84 3.04
C ARG A 41 2.65 -2.00 3.01
N LYS A 42 1.54 -1.86 2.27
CA LYS A 42 0.53 -2.92 2.14
C LYS A 42 1.13 -4.23 1.63
N ARG A 43 2.02 -4.17 0.64
CA ARG A 43 2.73 -5.35 0.14
C ARG A 43 3.62 -5.96 1.22
N ASP A 44 4.43 -5.14 1.89
CA ASP A 44 5.37 -5.61 2.90
C ASP A 44 4.62 -6.25 4.09
N ASP A 45 3.51 -5.65 4.52
CA ASP A 45 2.61 -6.21 5.54
C ASP A 45 2.04 -7.57 5.12
N GLY A 46 1.56 -7.68 3.87
CA GLY A 46 1.06 -8.95 3.32
C GLY A 46 2.14 -10.03 3.23
N VAL A 47 3.37 -9.67 2.85
CA VAL A 47 4.53 -10.59 2.82
C VAL A 47 4.83 -11.11 4.22
N LEU A 48 4.83 -10.24 5.24
CA LEU A 48 5.05 -10.63 6.63
C LEU A 48 3.95 -11.55 7.15
N GLU A 49 2.69 -11.21 6.87
CA GLU A 49 1.54 -12.02 7.27
C GLU A 49 1.59 -13.41 6.64
N ALA A 50 1.84 -13.51 5.33
CA ALA A 50 1.95 -14.80 4.63
C ALA A 50 3.09 -15.66 5.20
N TYR A 51 4.25 -15.05 5.47
CA TYR A 51 5.36 -15.74 6.10
C TYR A 51 5.02 -16.25 7.51
N TRP A 52 4.35 -15.43 8.33
CA TRP A 52 3.93 -15.83 9.69
C TRP A 52 2.82 -16.88 9.71
N ARG A 53 2.01 -16.98 8.64
CA ARG A 53 1.09 -18.10 8.44
C ARG A 53 1.78 -19.42 8.09
N GLY A 54 3.10 -19.40 7.87
CA GLY A 54 3.93 -20.60 7.70
C GLY A 54 4.45 -20.82 6.28
N LEU A 55 4.15 -19.93 5.33
CA LEU A 55 4.74 -20.03 3.98
C LEU A 55 6.24 -19.77 4.05
N ASN A 56 6.99 -20.52 3.26
CA ASN A 56 8.42 -20.27 3.10
C ASN A 56 8.67 -19.07 2.16
N ALA A 57 9.90 -18.53 2.18
CA ALA A 57 10.22 -17.32 1.42
C ALA A 57 10.06 -17.46 -0.10
N GLY A 58 10.15 -18.68 -0.64
CA GLY A 58 9.88 -18.97 -2.05
C GLY A 58 8.40 -18.92 -2.39
N GLU A 59 7.55 -19.53 -1.56
CA GLU A 59 6.09 -19.49 -1.74
C GLU A 59 5.54 -18.07 -1.63
N VAL A 60 6.05 -17.29 -0.65
CA VAL A 60 5.68 -15.88 -0.51
C VAL A 60 6.16 -15.06 -1.71
N ALA A 61 7.36 -15.34 -2.22
CA ALA A 61 7.89 -14.66 -3.40
C ALA A 61 6.99 -14.88 -4.64
N GLU A 62 6.56 -16.12 -4.86
CA GLU A 62 5.64 -16.47 -5.95
C GLU A 62 4.27 -15.79 -5.77
N GLN A 63 3.68 -15.89 -4.57
CA GLN A 63 2.36 -15.32 -4.28
C GLN A 63 2.29 -13.81 -4.51
N PHE A 64 3.37 -13.08 -4.17
CA PHE A 64 3.42 -11.62 -4.28
C PHE A 64 4.12 -11.13 -5.57
N GLY A 65 4.57 -12.03 -6.44
CA GLY A 65 5.28 -11.67 -7.68
C GLY A 65 6.59 -10.92 -7.44
N VAL A 66 7.31 -11.25 -6.36
CA VAL A 66 8.58 -10.62 -5.99
C VAL A 66 9.71 -11.64 -5.94
N SER A 67 10.97 -11.19 -5.87
CA SER A 67 12.09 -12.10 -5.66
C SER A 67 12.19 -12.56 -4.20
N ALA A 68 12.72 -13.76 -3.96
CA ALA A 68 13.05 -14.23 -2.61
C ALA A 68 13.96 -13.24 -1.85
N ARG A 69 14.88 -12.56 -2.55
CA ARG A 69 15.70 -11.47 -1.99
C ARG A 69 14.86 -10.34 -1.41
N THR A 70 13.74 -9.99 -2.07
CA THR A 70 12.82 -8.95 -1.58
C THR A 70 12.10 -9.40 -0.32
N VAL A 71 11.64 -10.66 -0.28
CA VAL A 71 11.04 -11.25 0.92
C VAL A 71 12.02 -11.20 2.09
N HIS A 72 13.26 -11.67 1.91
CA HIS A 72 14.28 -11.62 2.96
C HIS A 72 14.58 -10.20 3.44
N ARG A 73 14.64 -9.21 2.53
CA ARG A 73 14.85 -7.80 2.91
C ARG A 73 13.71 -7.26 3.77
N ILE A 74 12.46 -7.63 3.46
CA ILE A 74 11.28 -7.25 4.24
C ILE A 74 11.34 -7.90 5.64
N LEU A 75 11.66 -9.19 5.70
CA LEU A 75 11.84 -9.92 6.96
C LEU A 75 12.94 -9.33 7.84
N SER A 76 14.09 -8.94 7.26
CA SER A 76 15.16 -8.27 8.01
C SER A 76 14.70 -6.95 8.63
N ARG A 77 14.04 -6.09 7.84
CA ARG A 77 13.52 -4.79 8.32
C ARG A 77 12.51 -4.94 9.46
N SER A 78 11.69 -5.99 9.42
CA SER A 78 10.75 -6.31 10.50
C SER A 78 11.44 -6.76 11.79
N ARG A 79 12.59 -7.44 11.69
CA ARG A 79 13.38 -7.88 12.86
C ARG A 79 14.13 -6.72 13.51
N ASP A 80 14.61 -5.79 12.70
CA ASP A 80 15.38 -4.63 13.15
C ASP A 80 14.52 -3.51 13.79
N GLY A 81 13.22 -3.76 14.00
CA GLY A 81 12.29 -2.82 14.64
C GLY A 81 11.86 -1.63 13.76
N ALA A 82 12.39 -1.50 12.55
CA ALA A 82 12.10 -0.40 11.64
C ALA A 82 10.67 -0.43 11.06
N THR A 83 10.03 -1.60 11.04
CA THR A 83 8.68 -1.79 10.45
C THR A 83 7.59 -2.02 11.52
N THR A 84 7.95 -2.28 12.77
CA THR A 84 7.02 -2.84 13.78
C THR A 84 6.17 -1.80 14.53
N SER A 85 6.20 -0.52 14.12
CA SER A 85 5.47 0.57 14.80
C SER A 85 4.34 1.17 13.96
N ARG A 86 3.44 0.35 13.37
CA ARG A 86 2.12 0.87 12.94
C ARG A 86 0.99 -0.15 12.74
N LEU A 87 1.18 -1.46 12.93
CA LEU A 87 0.06 -2.41 12.85
C LEU A 87 -0.97 -2.28 14.00
N LYS A 88 -0.70 -1.48 15.04
CA LYS A 88 -1.64 -1.21 16.15
C LYS A 88 -2.67 -0.10 15.88
N MET A 89 -2.63 0.58 14.73
CA MET A 89 -3.55 1.71 14.42
C MET A 89 -4.56 1.44 13.29
N ALA A 90 -4.73 0.19 12.87
CA ALA A 90 -5.74 -0.20 11.86
C ALA A 90 -6.91 -1.02 12.43
N ALA A 91 -6.95 -1.22 13.74
CA ALA A 91 -8.10 -1.80 14.45
C ALA A 91 -8.63 -0.75 15.44
N GLY A 92 -9.33 0.26 14.91
CA GLY A 92 -10.31 1.03 15.70
C GLY A 92 -11.64 0.28 15.73
N PRO A 93 -12.49 0.51 16.75
CA PRO A 93 -13.62 -0.34 17.15
C PRO A 93 -14.67 -0.58 16.07
#